data_AF-A0A5C1AI48-F1
#
_entry.id   AF-A0A5C1AI48-F1
#
_cell.length_a   1.000
_cell.length_b   1.000
_cell.length_c   1.000
_cell.angle_alpha   90.00
_cell.angle_beta   90.00
_cell.angle_gamma   90.00
#
_symmetry.space_group_name_H-M   'P 1'
#
loop_
_entity.id
_entity.type
_entity.pdbx_description
1 polymer ?
#
loop_
_entity_poly.entity_id
_entity_poly.type
_entity_poly.pdbx_seq_one_letter_code
_entity_poly.pdbx_strand_id
1 'polypeptide(L)'
;MTERIYELERDGFAWVRSAFSSADIARMAEQLAAVLRDEAENSAILAGSSGPAYGARNLLKLWPAGRTLVVSSPPLAAILRSVVGDAAGVVRGLYFDKPPGHSWALPWHRDYTVAVREHRPSAAFKKPTIKAGVPHLEADVDLLGRMLTVRIHLDAMTHDNGPLRVVPGSHRTTDDLTEDAVTLHCHPGDVLLMRPLLLHASGHSLPTTDEHRRIVHLECAPSRELPDGLEWDQFEPL
;
A
#
# COMPACT_ATOMS: atom_id res chain seq x y z
N MET A 1 20.56 7.26 -2.20
CA MET A 1 19.31 7.67 -2.88
C MET A 1 19.29 7.17 -4.31
N THR A 2 20.33 7.48 -5.10
CA THR A 2 20.46 7.11 -6.52
C THR A 2 20.31 5.61 -6.80
N GLU A 3 20.90 4.74 -5.98
CA GLU A 3 20.80 3.28 -6.13
C GLU A 3 19.35 2.77 -6.01
N ARG A 4 18.59 3.24 -5.01
CA ARG A 4 17.18 2.87 -4.82
C ARG A 4 16.28 3.32 -5.97
N ILE A 5 16.54 4.50 -6.52
CA ILE A 5 15.81 4.99 -7.70
C ILE A 5 16.11 4.06 -8.88
N TYR A 6 17.37 3.68 -9.07
CA TYR A 6 17.76 2.74 -10.12
C TYR A 6 17.10 1.36 -9.95
N GLU A 7 17.09 0.81 -8.73
CA GLU A 7 16.39 -0.44 -8.41
C GLU A 7 14.90 -0.33 -8.71
N LEU A 8 14.24 0.74 -8.28
CA LEU A 8 12.82 0.95 -8.52
C LEU A 8 12.50 1.07 -10.02
N GLU A 9 13.34 1.78 -10.78
CA GLU A 9 13.18 1.89 -12.24
C GLU A 9 13.40 0.55 -12.93
N ARG A 10 14.40 -0.23 -12.50
CA ARG A 10 14.78 -1.54 -13.10
C ARG A 10 13.86 -2.69 -12.70
N ASP A 11 13.45 -2.77 -11.44
CA ASP A 11 12.75 -3.93 -10.88
C ASP A 11 11.30 -3.60 -10.52
N GLY A 12 10.93 -2.32 -10.44
CA GLY A 12 9.59 -1.88 -10.07
C GLY A 12 9.35 -1.92 -8.57
N PHE A 13 10.36 -2.28 -7.77
CA PHE A 13 10.34 -2.17 -6.32
C PHE A 13 11.73 -1.88 -5.77
N ALA A 14 11.80 -1.33 -4.55
CA ALA A 14 13.04 -1.10 -3.82
C ALA A 14 12.78 -1.14 -2.30
N TRP A 15 13.80 -1.51 -1.53
CA TRP A 15 13.71 -1.53 -0.07
C TRP A 15 14.31 -0.27 0.57
N VAL A 16 13.65 0.21 1.61
CA VAL A 16 14.25 1.11 2.60
C VAL A 16 14.33 0.35 3.91
N ARG A 17 15.52 -0.20 4.18
CA ARG A 17 15.76 -1.03 5.36
C ARG A 17 15.80 -0.18 6.62
N SER A 18 15.21 -0.70 7.70
CA SER A 18 15.18 -0.08 9.02
C SER A 18 14.73 1.39 9.00
N ALA A 19 13.72 1.69 8.17
CA ALA A 19 13.20 3.05 8.02
C ALA A 19 12.50 3.55 9.30
N PHE A 20 11.95 2.61 10.08
CA PHE A 20 11.31 2.88 11.37
C PHE A 20 11.97 2.06 12.46
N SER A 21 12.10 2.68 13.65
CA SER A 21 12.64 1.99 14.82
C SER A 21 11.63 0.99 15.38
N SER A 22 12.09 0.04 16.20
CA SER A 22 11.19 -0.87 16.92
C SER A 22 10.18 -0.14 17.80
N ALA A 23 10.55 1.02 18.36
CA ALA A 23 9.65 1.86 19.14
C ALA A 23 8.56 2.51 18.26
N ASP A 24 8.92 2.97 17.06
CA ASP A 24 7.93 3.48 16.10
C ASP A 24 6.95 2.40 15.69
N ILE A 25 7.45 1.19 15.41
CA ILE A 25 6.62 0.05 15.01
C ILE A 25 5.69 -0.39 16.13
N ALA A 26 6.18 -0.51 17.36
CA ALA A 26 5.33 -0.82 18.52
C ALA A 26 4.22 0.22 18.70
N ARG A 27 4.56 1.51 18.60
CA ARG A 27 3.59 2.60 18.69
C ARG A 27 2.55 2.55 17.56
N MET A 28 2.96 2.32 16.32
CA MET A 28 2.02 2.18 15.19
C MET A 28 1.08 0.99 15.39
N ALA A 29 1.63 -0.17 15.79
CA ALA A 29 0.84 -1.36 16.03
C ALA A 29 -0.19 -1.17 17.15
N GLU A 30 0.19 -0.50 18.24
CA GLU A 30 -0.73 -0.17 19.35
C GLU A 30 -1.85 0.76 18.89
N GLN A 31 -1.52 1.84 18.19
CA GLN A 31 -2.51 2.80 17.69
C GLN A 31 -3.46 2.16 16.68
N LEU A 32 -2.95 1.36 15.76
CA LEU A 32 -3.77 0.63 14.79
C LEU A 32 -4.68 -0.37 15.49
N ALA A 33 -4.19 -1.09 16.49
CA ALA A 33 -5.02 -2.00 17.28
C ALA A 33 -6.16 -1.25 18.01
N ALA A 34 -5.92 -0.03 18.50
CA ALA A 34 -6.96 0.81 19.06
C ALA A 34 -7.99 1.23 18.00
N VAL A 35 -7.54 1.74 16.86
CA VAL A 35 -8.42 2.13 15.74
C VAL A 35 -9.30 0.96 15.30
N LEU A 36 -8.74 -0.24 15.11
CA LEU A 36 -9.51 -1.41 14.68
C LEU A 36 -10.56 -1.85 15.71
N ARG A 37 -10.31 -1.66 17.01
CA ARG A 37 -11.28 -1.95 18.07
C ARG A 37 -12.39 -0.89 18.12
N ASP A 38 -11.99 0.37 18.10
CA ASP A 38 -12.92 1.50 18.28
C ASP A 38 -13.83 1.67 17.05
N GLU A 39 -13.32 1.34 15.86
CA GLU A 39 -14.05 1.43 14.59
C GLU A 39 -14.60 0.07 14.11
N ALA A 40 -14.74 -0.93 14.99
CA ALA A 40 -15.08 -2.31 14.59
C ALA A 40 -16.38 -2.44 13.76
N GLU A 41 -17.36 -1.54 13.98
CA GLU A 41 -18.64 -1.51 13.25
C GLU A 41 -18.57 -0.67 11.95
N ASN A 42 -17.46 0.02 11.71
CA ASN A 42 -17.28 0.86 10.54
C ASN A 42 -17.10 -0.02 9.29
N SER A 43 -17.87 0.27 8.24
CA SER A 43 -17.81 -0.46 6.96
C SER A 43 -16.44 -0.44 6.25
N ALA A 44 -15.54 0.44 6.69
CA ALA A 44 -14.16 0.49 6.22
C ALA A 44 -13.26 -0.57 6.87
N ILE A 45 -13.64 -1.14 8.02
CA ILE A 45 -12.94 -2.27 8.65
C ILE A 45 -13.30 -3.57 7.91
N LEU A 46 -12.27 -4.31 7.51
CA LEU A 46 -12.40 -5.60 6.83
C LEU A 46 -12.25 -6.71 7.85
N ALA A 47 -13.36 -7.35 8.21
CA ALA A 47 -13.40 -8.48 9.12
C ALA A 47 -14.26 -9.61 8.53
N GLY A 48 -13.94 -10.85 8.90
CA GLY A 48 -14.82 -12.00 8.63
C GLY A 48 -15.99 -12.04 9.62
N SER A 49 -16.99 -12.88 9.38
CA SER A 49 -18.18 -13.01 10.23
C SER A 49 -17.89 -13.41 11.70
N SER A 50 -16.73 -14.03 11.96
CA SER A 50 -16.33 -14.46 13.31
C SER A 50 -14.81 -14.39 13.53
N GLY A 51 -14.08 -13.66 12.70
CA GLY A 51 -12.62 -13.58 12.73
C GLY A 51 -12.09 -12.19 13.06
N PRO A 52 -10.80 -12.06 13.40
CA PRO A 52 -10.17 -10.75 13.60
C PRO A 52 -10.26 -9.89 12.33
N ALA A 53 -10.20 -8.56 12.51
CA ALA A 53 -10.04 -7.64 11.39
C ALA A 53 -8.72 -7.94 10.66
N TYR A 54 -8.81 -8.18 9.36
CA TYR A 54 -7.66 -8.47 8.50
C TYR A 54 -7.29 -7.29 7.59
N GLY A 55 -8.01 -6.18 7.68
CA GLY A 55 -7.65 -4.95 6.99
C GLY A 55 -8.53 -3.76 7.34
N ALA A 56 -8.13 -2.59 6.86
CA ALA A 56 -8.94 -1.39 6.91
C ALA A 56 -8.74 -0.57 5.64
N ARG A 57 -9.84 -0.04 5.11
CA ARG A 57 -9.86 1.01 4.08
C ARG A 57 -9.91 2.38 4.74
N ASN A 58 -9.72 3.43 3.95
CA ASN A 58 -9.84 4.82 4.40
C ASN A 58 -8.95 5.13 5.62
N LEU A 59 -7.78 4.48 5.73
CA LEU A 59 -6.96 4.49 6.94
C LEU A 59 -6.53 5.91 7.34
N LEU A 60 -6.27 6.79 6.37
CA LEU A 60 -5.92 8.19 6.64
C LEU A 60 -7.03 8.98 7.36
N LYS A 61 -8.30 8.60 7.18
CA LYS A 61 -9.45 9.15 7.91
C LYS A 61 -9.59 8.49 9.29
N LEU A 62 -9.46 7.17 9.36
CA LEU A 62 -9.61 6.40 10.59
C LEU A 62 -8.45 6.57 11.58
N TRP A 63 -7.25 6.90 11.09
CA TRP A 63 -6.04 7.03 11.89
C TRP A 63 -5.34 8.38 11.65
N PRO A 64 -5.90 9.51 12.11
CA PRO A 64 -5.32 10.84 11.91
C PRO A 64 -3.92 11.01 12.50
N ALA A 65 -3.63 10.34 13.62
CA ALA A 65 -2.30 10.33 14.22
C ALA A 65 -1.25 9.67 13.30
N GLY A 66 -1.61 8.53 12.69
CA GLY A 66 -0.75 7.82 11.74
C GLY A 66 -0.55 8.58 10.44
N ARG A 67 -1.56 9.31 9.98
CA ARG A 67 -1.42 10.25 8.85
C ARG A 67 -0.25 11.21 9.10
N THR A 68 -0.19 11.84 10.26
CA THR A 68 0.92 12.75 10.61
C THR A 68 2.24 12.00 10.69
N LEU A 69 2.25 10.85 11.36
CA LEU A 69 3.47 10.04 11.56
C LEU A 69 4.10 9.60 10.24
N VAL A 70 3.29 9.22 9.25
CA VAL A 70 3.81 8.70 7.98
C VAL A 70 4.12 9.82 6.99
N VAL A 71 3.26 10.84 6.89
CA VAL A 71 3.50 11.99 5.99
C VAL A 71 4.69 12.83 6.45
N SER A 72 4.84 13.02 7.77
CA SER A 72 5.89 13.85 8.34
C SER A 72 7.18 13.09 8.66
N SER A 73 7.28 11.80 8.35
CA SER A 73 8.50 11.01 8.55
C SER A 73 9.61 11.52 7.62
N PRO A 74 10.68 12.16 8.13
CA PRO A 74 11.68 12.78 7.26
C PRO A 74 12.37 11.81 6.30
N PRO A 75 12.76 10.58 6.71
CA PRO A 75 13.32 9.59 5.79
C PRO A 75 12.37 9.23 4.64
N LEU A 76 11.07 9.10 4.93
CA LEU A 76 10.09 8.72 3.91
C LEU A 76 9.77 9.89 2.99
N ALA A 77 9.53 11.09 3.53
CA ALA A 77 9.23 12.29 2.75
C ALA A 77 10.37 12.63 1.77
N ALA A 78 11.63 12.54 2.20
CA ALA A 78 12.78 12.78 1.32
C ALA A 78 12.85 11.79 0.16
N ILE A 79 12.59 10.50 0.41
CA ILE A 79 12.57 9.46 -0.63
C ILE A 79 11.41 9.69 -1.59
N LEU A 80 10.22 9.94 -1.06
CA LEU A 80 9.04 10.20 -1.87
C LEU A 80 9.22 11.42 -2.78
N ARG A 81 9.76 12.54 -2.27
CA ARG A 81 10.06 13.71 -3.11
C ARG A 81 11.07 13.38 -4.20
N SER A 82 12.10 12.57 -3.89
CA SER A 82 13.12 12.19 -4.88
C SER A 82 12.62 11.24 -5.99
N VAL A 83 11.57 10.46 -5.72
CA VAL A 83 11.04 9.44 -6.65
C VAL A 83 9.81 9.95 -7.40
N VAL A 84 8.90 10.61 -6.67
CA VAL A 84 7.56 10.98 -7.14
C VAL A 84 7.51 12.47 -7.54
N GLY A 85 8.30 13.31 -6.88
CA GLY A 85 8.43 14.75 -7.14
C GLY A 85 8.10 15.62 -5.94
N ASP A 86 8.47 16.91 -6.01
CA ASP A 86 8.30 17.86 -4.90
C ASP A 86 6.84 18.20 -4.60
N ALA A 87 5.95 18.06 -5.58
CA ALA A 87 4.51 18.27 -5.43
C ALA A 87 3.76 17.01 -4.97
N ALA A 88 4.48 15.96 -4.58
CA ALA A 88 3.87 14.69 -4.24
C ALA A 88 3.04 14.74 -2.95
N GLY A 89 2.08 13.83 -2.86
CA GLY A 89 1.23 13.67 -1.69
C GLY A 89 0.70 12.25 -1.55
N VAL A 90 0.31 11.89 -0.33
CA VAL A 90 -0.36 10.62 -0.03
C VAL A 90 -1.84 10.77 -0.35
N VAL A 91 -2.37 9.87 -1.17
CA VAL A 91 -3.75 9.94 -1.69
C VAL A 91 -4.65 8.82 -1.20
N ARG A 92 -4.05 7.73 -0.70
CA ARG A 92 -4.79 6.61 -0.10
C ARG A 92 -3.95 5.93 0.97
N GLY A 93 -4.63 5.48 2.02
CA GLY A 93 -4.05 4.64 3.06
C GLY A 93 -4.93 3.44 3.36
N LEU A 94 -4.28 2.29 3.52
CA LEU A 94 -4.88 0.98 3.76
C LEU A 94 -4.08 0.30 4.87
N TYR A 95 -4.75 -0.54 5.65
CA TYR A 95 -4.11 -1.48 6.56
C TYR A 95 -4.45 -2.89 6.11
N PHE A 96 -3.49 -3.81 6.21
CA PHE A 96 -3.70 -5.22 5.96
C PHE A 96 -2.97 -6.06 7.00
N ASP A 97 -3.60 -7.16 7.41
CA ASP A 97 -3.03 -8.17 8.29
C ASP A 97 -3.30 -9.57 7.71
N LYS A 98 -2.43 -10.52 8.01
CA LYS A 98 -2.73 -11.96 7.98
C LYS A 98 -2.64 -12.51 9.40
N PRO A 99 -3.74 -12.48 10.16
CA PRO A 99 -3.74 -12.97 11.52
C PRO A 99 -3.53 -14.49 11.58
N PRO A 100 -2.92 -15.01 12.66
CA PRO A 100 -2.82 -16.44 12.91
C PRO A 100 -4.17 -17.15 12.80
N GLY A 101 -4.19 -18.28 12.10
CA GLY A 101 -5.40 -19.05 11.83
C GLY A 101 -6.42 -18.41 10.88
N HIS A 102 -6.22 -17.16 10.45
CA HIS A 102 -7.17 -16.40 9.61
C HIS A 102 -6.47 -15.75 8.41
N SER A 103 -5.70 -16.56 7.67
CA SER A 103 -4.98 -16.09 6.49
C SER A 103 -5.86 -16.04 5.24
N TRP A 104 -5.54 -15.10 4.36
CA TRP A 104 -6.09 -14.96 3.01
C TRP A 104 -4.97 -14.88 1.97
N ALA A 105 -5.29 -15.11 0.70
CA ALA A 105 -4.37 -14.97 -0.42
C ALA A 105 -4.88 -13.94 -1.42
N LEU A 106 -3.95 -13.34 -2.16
CA LEU A 106 -4.26 -12.54 -3.34
C LEU A 106 -3.58 -13.17 -4.55
N PRO A 107 -4.35 -13.46 -5.63
CA PRO A 107 -3.76 -13.92 -6.88
C PRO A 107 -2.87 -12.83 -7.49
N TRP A 108 -2.14 -13.19 -8.54
CA TRP A 108 -1.34 -12.23 -9.31
C TRP A 108 -2.22 -11.10 -9.85
N HIS A 109 -1.83 -9.86 -9.53
CA HIS A 109 -2.53 -8.66 -9.96
C HIS A 109 -1.60 -7.45 -10.00
N ARG A 110 -2.16 -6.35 -10.50
CA ARG A 110 -1.57 -5.01 -10.53
C ARG A 110 -2.58 -4.02 -9.95
N ASP A 111 -2.08 -2.95 -9.35
CA ASP A 111 -2.91 -1.96 -8.68
C ASP A 111 -3.32 -0.86 -9.65
N TYR A 112 -4.50 -1.02 -10.27
CA TYR A 112 -5.02 -0.04 -11.24
C TYR A 112 -5.93 1.03 -10.63
N THR A 113 -6.48 0.77 -9.44
CA THR A 113 -7.59 1.59 -8.91
C THR A 113 -7.11 2.69 -7.99
N VAL A 114 -7.54 3.92 -8.25
CA VAL A 114 -7.33 5.11 -7.41
C VAL A 114 -8.63 5.54 -6.73
N ALA A 115 -8.51 6.26 -5.60
CA ALA A 115 -9.66 6.84 -4.89
C ALA A 115 -9.86 8.31 -5.31
N VAL A 116 -11.08 8.63 -5.75
CA VAL A 116 -11.46 9.96 -6.22
C VAL A 116 -12.64 10.50 -5.40
N ARG A 117 -12.76 11.83 -5.33
CA ARG A 117 -13.85 12.48 -4.57
C ARG A 117 -15.23 12.12 -5.10
N GLU A 118 -15.35 11.98 -6.42
CA GLU A 118 -16.60 11.65 -7.11
C GLU A 118 -16.33 11.02 -8.47
N HIS A 119 -17.30 10.27 -8.99
CA HIS A 119 -17.24 9.76 -10.36
C HIS A 119 -17.61 10.87 -11.34
N ARG A 120 -16.78 11.06 -12.36
CA ARG A 120 -17.07 11.96 -13.49
C ARG A 120 -16.69 11.27 -14.81
N PRO A 121 -17.34 11.62 -15.94
CA PRO A 121 -16.89 11.20 -17.25
C PRO A 121 -15.44 11.63 -17.48
N SER A 122 -14.60 10.71 -17.92
CA SER A 122 -13.19 10.95 -18.20
C SER A 122 -12.69 10.01 -19.30
N ALA A 123 -11.73 10.48 -20.09
CA ALA A 123 -11.02 9.62 -21.04
C ALA A 123 -9.91 8.81 -20.35
N ALA A 124 -9.27 9.39 -19.33
CA ALA A 124 -8.16 8.82 -18.57
C ALA A 124 -8.61 7.81 -17.51
N PHE A 125 -9.83 7.93 -16.99
CA PHE A 125 -10.32 7.10 -15.88
C PHE A 125 -11.54 6.26 -16.26
N LYS A 126 -11.57 4.99 -15.83
CA LYS A 126 -12.59 4.01 -16.23
C LYS A 126 -13.07 3.16 -15.05
N LYS A 127 -14.07 2.30 -15.31
CA LYS A 127 -14.61 1.29 -14.38
C LYS A 127 -14.96 1.85 -12.99
N PRO A 128 -15.98 2.71 -12.88
CA PRO A 128 -16.39 3.28 -11.60
C PRO A 128 -16.82 2.19 -10.62
N THR A 129 -16.26 2.24 -9.41
CA THR A 129 -16.64 1.39 -8.28
C THR A 129 -16.74 2.21 -7.00
N ILE A 130 -17.41 1.70 -5.97
CA ILE A 130 -17.44 2.32 -4.64
C ILE A 130 -16.90 1.30 -3.64
N LYS A 131 -15.95 1.71 -2.81
CA LYS A 131 -15.33 0.85 -1.77
C LYS A 131 -15.37 1.59 -0.45
N ALA A 132 -16.06 1.03 0.56
CA ALA A 132 -16.26 1.68 1.87
C ALA A 132 -16.71 3.16 1.76
N GLY A 133 -17.74 3.39 0.94
CA GLY A 133 -18.30 4.73 0.71
C GLY A 133 -17.45 5.67 -0.17
N VAL A 134 -16.25 5.28 -0.60
CA VAL A 134 -15.36 6.13 -1.40
C VAL A 134 -15.42 5.74 -2.88
N PRO A 135 -15.67 6.70 -3.80
CA PRO A 135 -15.60 6.47 -5.24
C PRO A 135 -14.18 6.09 -5.69
N HIS A 136 -14.10 5.09 -6.56
CA HIS A 136 -12.86 4.61 -7.15
C HIS A 136 -12.99 4.51 -8.67
N LEU A 137 -11.87 4.71 -9.36
CA LEU A 137 -11.72 4.53 -10.80
C LEU A 137 -10.42 3.79 -11.09
N GLU A 138 -10.37 3.05 -12.20
CA GLU A 138 -9.10 2.64 -12.79
C GLU A 138 -8.44 3.83 -13.48
N ALA A 139 -7.20 4.12 -13.13
CA ALA A 139 -6.37 5.16 -13.74
C ALA A 139 -5.63 4.62 -14.97
N ASP A 140 -5.20 5.52 -15.85
CA ASP A 140 -4.31 5.19 -16.95
C ASP A 140 -2.90 4.80 -16.48
N VAL A 141 -2.16 4.14 -17.38
CA VAL A 141 -0.80 3.68 -17.11
C VAL A 141 0.19 4.84 -16.90
N ASP A 142 -0.09 6.02 -17.47
CA ASP A 142 0.78 7.19 -17.37
C ASP A 142 0.73 7.81 -15.97
N LEU A 143 -0.45 7.90 -15.35
CA LEU A 143 -0.60 8.29 -13.96
C LEU A 143 -0.02 7.21 -13.05
N LEU A 144 -0.42 5.95 -13.22
CA LEU A 144 0.04 4.85 -12.36
C LEU A 144 1.55 4.64 -12.41
N GLY A 145 2.19 4.85 -13.57
CA GLY A 145 3.64 4.79 -13.72
C GLY A 145 4.38 5.90 -12.97
N ARG A 146 3.74 7.04 -12.73
CA ARG A 146 4.29 8.16 -11.94
C ARG A 146 3.94 8.08 -10.45
N MET A 147 2.99 7.23 -10.08
CA MET A 147 2.64 6.97 -8.68
C MET A 147 3.65 6.02 -8.02
N LEU A 148 3.58 5.97 -6.68
CA LEU A 148 4.37 5.05 -5.87
C LEU A 148 3.53 4.49 -4.73
N THR A 149 3.62 3.18 -4.51
CA THR A 149 3.10 2.53 -3.33
C THR A 149 4.21 2.38 -2.29
N VAL A 150 3.88 2.67 -1.03
CA VAL A 150 4.75 2.51 0.13
C VAL A 150 4.10 1.53 1.09
N ARG A 151 4.76 0.40 1.38
CA ARG A 151 4.32 -0.57 2.39
C ARG A 151 5.25 -0.54 3.58
N ILE A 152 4.77 -0.06 4.71
CA ILE A 152 5.47 -0.08 6.00
C ILE A 152 5.14 -1.39 6.69
N HIS A 153 6.15 -2.20 6.98
CA HIS A 153 5.99 -3.50 7.61
C HIS A 153 6.04 -3.38 9.13
N LEU A 154 4.97 -3.80 9.81
CA LEU A 154 4.90 -3.82 11.28
C LEU A 154 5.37 -5.15 11.87
N ASP A 155 5.35 -6.20 11.06
CA ASP A 155 5.86 -7.53 11.38
C ASP A 155 6.93 -7.95 10.36
N ALA A 156 7.69 -8.99 10.70
CA ALA A 156 8.57 -9.62 9.73
C ALA A 156 7.73 -10.21 8.58
N MET A 157 8.27 -10.21 7.36
CA MET A 157 7.71 -10.97 6.25
C MET A 157 8.56 -12.23 6.06
N THR A 158 8.15 -13.33 6.66
CA THR A 158 8.87 -14.61 6.68
C THR A 158 8.39 -15.51 5.55
N HIS A 159 8.99 -16.70 5.40
CA HIS A 159 8.49 -17.72 4.49
C HIS A 159 7.09 -18.21 4.88
N ASP A 160 6.80 -18.21 6.19
CA ASP A 160 5.65 -18.92 6.74
C ASP A 160 4.40 -18.05 6.83
N ASN A 161 4.54 -16.73 6.92
CA ASN A 161 3.42 -15.81 7.07
C ASN A 161 2.87 -15.25 5.75
N GLY A 162 3.01 -16.03 4.67
CA GLY A 162 2.40 -15.83 3.36
C GLY A 162 3.01 -14.68 2.53
N PRO A 163 4.35 -14.60 2.40
CA PRO A 163 5.08 -13.42 1.92
C PRO A 163 4.62 -12.90 0.56
N LEU A 164 4.89 -11.62 0.31
CA LEU A 164 4.66 -11.00 -0.99
C LEU A 164 5.62 -11.61 -2.02
N ARG A 165 5.08 -11.92 -3.18
CA ARG A 165 5.83 -12.31 -4.37
C ARG A 165 5.66 -11.24 -5.43
N VAL A 166 6.73 -10.94 -6.15
CA VAL A 166 6.74 -9.93 -7.21
C VAL A 166 7.46 -10.46 -8.44
N VAL A 167 7.12 -9.96 -9.62
CA VAL A 167 7.89 -10.24 -10.85
C VAL A 167 8.71 -8.98 -11.18
N PRO A 168 10.04 -8.99 -10.95
CA PRO A 168 10.88 -7.82 -11.19
C PRO A 168 10.75 -7.30 -12.63
N GLY A 169 10.60 -5.98 -12.77
CA GLY A 169 10.53 -5.31 -14.07
C GLY A 169 9.17 -5.41 -14.79
N SER A 170 8.23 -6.18 -14.25
CA SER A 170 6.89 -6.36 -14.85
C SER A 170 6.09 -5.06 -14.93
N HIS A 171 6.40 -4.03 -14.13
CA HIS A 171 5.74 -2.73 -14.18
C HIS A 171 5.87 -1.99 -15.51
N ARG A 172 6.81 -2.41 -16.38
CA ARG A 172 7.02 -1.85 -17.72
C ARG A 172 6.33 -2.63 -18.84
N THR A 173 5.69 -3.75 -18.51
CA THR A 173 5.07 -4.65 -19.49
C THR A 173 3.61 -4.90 -19.12
N THR A 174 2.82 -5.31 -20.11
CA THR A 174 1.44 -5.77 -19.91
C THR A 174 1.35 -7.29 -19.77
N ASP A 175 2.47 -8.00 -19.91
CA ASP A 175 2.50 -9.45 -19.85
C ASP A 175 2.44 -9.93 -18.40
N ASP A 176 1.61 -10.93 -18.13
CA ASP A 176 1.46 -11.50 -16.80
C ASP A 176 2.25 -12.82 -16.66
N LEU A 177 3.50 -12.79 -17.11
CA LEU A 177 4.48 -13.86 -16.93
C LEU A 177 4.97 -13.87 -15.46
N THR A 178 5.06 -15.06 -14.86
CA THR A 178 5.34 -15.23 -13.41
C THR A 178 6.52 -16.15 -13.12
N GLU A 179 7.23 -16.58 -14.17
CA GLU A 179 8.36 -17.50 -14.12
C GLU A 179 9.52 -16.93 -13.30
N ASP A 180 9.78 -15.62 -13.42
CA ASP A 180 10.84 -14.91 -12.72
C ASP A 180 10.37 -14.32 -11.37
N ALA A 181 9.27 -14.83 -10.81
CA ALA A 181 8.74 -14.36 -9.55
C ALA A 181 9.73 -14.58 -8.39
N VAL A 182 10.01 -13.52 -7.65
CA VAL A 182 10.81 -13.57 -6.42
C VAL A 182 9.92 -13.42 -5.19
N THR A 183 10.24 -14.17 -4.15
CA THR A 183 9.60 -14.03 -2.83
C THR A 183 10.37 -13.03 -2.00
N LEU A 184 9.66 -12.09 -1.39
CA LEU A 184 10.24 -11.01 -0.63
C LEU A 184 10.27 -11.31 0.87
N HIS A 185 11.31 -10.83 1.55
CA HIS A 185 11.48 -10.92 2.99
C HIS A 185 11.96 -9.61 3.61
N CYS A 186 11.51 -9.34 4.82
CA CYS A 186 11.86 -8.12 5.54
C CYS A 186 11.73 -8.26 7.06
N HIS A 187 12.33 -7.31 7.76
CA HIS A 187 12.16 -7.13 9.20
C HIS A 187 11.06 -6.09 9.49
N PRO A 188 10.47 -6.08 10.70
CA PRO A 188 9.65 -4.96 11.15
C PRO A 188 10.42 -3.65 11.01
N GLY A 189 9.75 -2.61 10.51
CA GLY A 189 10.37 -1.30 10.27
C GLY A 189 10.98 -1.11 8.88
N ASP A 190 11.11 -2.19 8.09
CA ASP A 190 11.43 -2.07 6.67
C ASP A 190 10.25 -1.50 5.89
N VAL A 191 10.58 -0.74 4.84
CA VAL A 191 9.61 -0.17 3.91
C VAL A 191 9.86 -0.70 2.51
N LEU A 192 8.82 -1.27 1.90
CA LEU A 192 8.83 -1.63 0.48
C LEU A 192 8.24 -0.48 -0.34
N LEU A 193 9.03 0.05 -1.26
CA LEU A 193 8.56 0.93 -2.32
C LEU A 193 8.23 0.06 -3.53
N MET A 194 7.08 0.28 -4.17
CA MET A 194 6.72 -0.46 -5.37
C MET A 194 5.91 0.38 -6.35
N ARG A 195 6.09 0.15 -7.65
CA ARG A 195 5.24 0.72 -8.68
C ARG A 195 3.87 0.04 -8.64
N PRO A 196 2.74 0.78 -8.76
CA PRO A 196 1.40 0.18 -8.76
C PRO A 196 1.23 -0.90 -9.83
N LEU A 197 1.87 -0.68 -10.99
CA LEU A 197 1.85 -1.64 -12.09
C LEU A 197 2.77 -2.84 -11.89
N LEU A 198 3.54 -2.98 -10.80
CA LEU A 198 4.33 -4.19 -10.57
C LEU A 198 3.41 -5.40 -10.35
N LEU A 199 3.60 -6.47 -11.13
CA LEU A 199 2.85 -7.70 -10.97
C LEU A 199 3.24 -8.38 -9.65
N HIS A 200 2.25 -8.61 -8.80
CA HIS A 200 2.49 -9.13 -7.46
C HIS A 200 1.34 -10.00 -6.94
N ALA A 201 1.66 -10.89 -6.00
CA ALA A 201 0.73 -11.81 -5.36
C ALA A 201 1.16 -12.08 -3.91
N SER A 202 0.27 -12.67 -3.11
CA SER A 202 0.69 -13.27 -1.83
C SER A 202 -0.13 -14.51 -1.53
N GLY A 203 0.54 -15.58 -1.10
CA GLY A 203 -0.09 -16.84 -0.71
C GLY A 203 -0.67 -16.80 0.70
N HIS A 204 -1.34 -17.87 1.12
CA HIS A 204 -1.74 -18.03 2.52
C HIS A 204 -0.51 -18.19 3.42
N SER A 205 -0.61 -17.72 4.66
CA SER A 205 0.26 -18.14 5.75
C SER A 205 0.09 -19.64 6.01
N LEU A 206 1.16 -20.31 6.42
CA LEU A 206 1.10 -21.70 6.84
C LEU A 206 0.14 -21.86 8.03
N PRO A 207 -0.71 -22.89 8.06
CA PRO A 207 -1.64 -23.08 9.19
C PRO A 207 -0.97 -23.24 10.57
N THR A 208 0.32 -23.59 10.58
CA THR A 208 1.13 -23.78 11.78
C THR A 208 1.80 -22.51 12.30
N THR A 209 1.77 -21.40 11.54
CA THR A 209 2.38 -20.15 11.99
C THR A 209 1.47 -19.40 12.96
N ASP A 210 2.08 -18.87 14.01
CA ASP A 210 1.48 -17.93 14.96
C ASP A 210 1.87 -16.47 14.66
N GLU A 211 2.57 -16.24 13.55
CA GLU A 211 3.00 -14.91 13.13
C GLU A 211 1.87 -14.14 12.45
N HIS A 212 1.77 -12.86 12.79
CA HIS A 212 1.04 -11.89 11.99
C HIS A 212 1.86 -11.45 10.77
N ARG A 213 1.17 -10.85 9.79
CA ARG A 213 1.84 -10.06 8.74
C ARG A 213 1.10 -8.76 8.47
N ARG A 214 1.34 -7.78 9.33
CA ARG A 214 0.70 -6.46 9.26
C ARG A 214 1.51 -5.47 8.44
N ILE A 215 0.81 -4.72 7.59
CA ILE A 215 1.37 -3.60 6.84
C ILE A 215 0.45 -2.38 6.87
N VAL A 216 1.07 -1.20 6.82
CA VAL A 216 0.41 0.03 6.38
C VAL A 216 0.78 0.24 4.92
N HIS A 217 -0.21 0.27 4.04
CA HIS A 217 -0.04 0.48 2.60
C HIS A 217 -0.53 1.88 2.25
N LEU A 218 0.37 2.70 1.73
CA LEU A 218 0.08 4.04 1.24
C LEU A 218 0.29 4.14 -0.26
N GLU A 219 -0.51 4.96 -0.90
CA GLU A 219 -0.34 5.34 -2.30
C GLU A 219 -0.03 6.82 -2.39
N CYS A 220 1.00 7.14 -3.16
CA CYS A 220 1.52 8.48 -3.34
C CYS A 220 1.38 8.89 -4.80
N ALA A 221 0.85 10.09 -5.01
CA ALA A 221 0.68 10.71 -6.32
C ALA A 221 1.69 11.85 -6.53
N PRO A 222 2.08 12.14 -7.78
CA PRO A 222 3.02 13.22 -8.09
C PRO A 222 2.44 14.63 -7.91
N SER A 223 1.11 14.76 -7.89
CA SER A 223 0.44 16.05 -7.80
C SER A 223 -0.97 15.91 -7.24
N ARG A 224 -1.49 17.01 -6.67
CA ARG A 224 -2.90 17.15 -6.29
C ARG A 224 -3.82 17.15 -7.50
N GLU A 225 -3.31 17.62 -8.64
CA GLU A 225 -4.06 17.73 -9.89
C GLU A 225 -4.26 16.35 -10.52
N LEU A 226 -5.49 16.07 -10.94
CA LEU A 226 -5.85 14.94 -11.80
C LEU A 226 -6.39 15.46 -13.14
N PRO A 227 -6.26 14.68 -14.22
CA PRO A 227 -6.91 14.98 -15.50
C PRO A 227 -8.42 15.18 -15.38
N ASP A 228 -9.00 15.88 -16.35
CA ASP A 228 -10.45 16.05 -16.52
C ASP A 228 -11.19 16.72 -15.33
N GLY A 229 -10.45 17.45 -14.49
CA GLY A 229 -11.00 18.12 -13.31
C GLY A 229 -11.49 17.16 -12.23
N LEU A 230 -11.01 15.91 -12.26
CA LEU A 230 -11.17 14.99 -11.13
C LEU A 230 -10.34 15.47 -9.94
N GLU A 231 -10.71 15.00 -8.76
CA GLU A 231 -10.00 15.29 -7.52
C GLU A 231 -9.82 14.00 -6.73
N TRP A 232 -8.67 13.87 -6.06
CA TRP A 232 -8.44 12.78 -5.12
C TRP A 232 -9.46 12.82 -3.98
N ASP A 233 -9.88 11.66 -3.45
CA ASP A 233 -10.70 11.61 -2.22
C ASP A 233 -9.96 12.30 -1.06
N GLN A 234 -8.65 12.07 -0.97
CA GLN A 234 -7.75 12.67 -0.01
C GLN A 234 -6.44 13.05 -0.69
N PHE A 235 -5.82 14.13 -0.24
CA PHE A 235 -4.49 14.51 -0.68
C PHE A 235 -3.72 15.15 0.46
N GLU A 236 -2.72 14.43 0.94
CA GLU A 236 -1.83 14.83 2.02
C GLU A 236 -0.47 15.23 1.46
N PRO A 237 -0.17 16.54 1.36
CA PRO A 237 1.12 16.99 0.84
C PRO A 237 2.26 16.53 1.75
N LEU A 238 3.39 16.15 1.13
CA LEU A 238 4.61 15.75 1.83
C LEU A 238 5.38 16.94 2.38
#